data_AF-A0A2B7Y1U5-F1
#
_entry.id   AF-A0A2B7Y1U5-F1
#
_cell.length_a   1.000
_cell.length_b   1.000
_cell.length_c   1.000
_cell.angle_alpha   90.00
_cell.angle_beta   90.00
_cell.angle_gamma   90.00
#
_symmetry.space_group_name_H-M   'P 1'
#
loop_
_entity.id
_entity.type
_entity.pdbx_description
1 polymer ?
#
loop_
_entity_poly.entity_id
_entity_poly.type
_entity_poly.pdbx_seq_one_letter_code
_entity_poly.pdbx_strand_id
1 'polypeptide(L)'
;MPLSQGNETGTSDPKAIPYGRWDSFPEKPFPAYDGTKSIIYRSADGKVVVGMLRERGKDTLDWPVDEFLFVTQGWIKMEVSGGGTFTLNKGDVMVMKKGQKITFEASDDFANVAVFIGLDEKVELV
;
A
#
# COMPACT_ATOMS: atom_id res chain seq x y z
N MET A 1 7.24 3.10 -20.87
CA MET A 1 6.92 4.51 -20.50
C MET A 1 8.07 5.03 -19.65
N PRO A 2 8.39 6.33 -19.67
CA PRO A 2 9.38 6.89 -18.76
C PRO A 2 8.94 6.64 -17.30
N LEU A 3 9.92 6.44 -16.41
CA LEU A 3 9.64 6.28 -14.99
C LEU A 3 9.08 7.58 -14.43
N SER A 4 8.00 7.47 -13.66
CA SER A 4 7.44 8.58 -12.89
C SER A 4 8.32 8.81 -11.66
N GLN A 5 8.44 10.07 -11.24
CA GLN A 5 9.21 10.44 -10.07
C GLN A 5 8.28 10.59 -8.85
N GLY A 6 8.61 9.93 -7.76
CA GLY A 6 7.94 10.11 -6.47
C GLY A 6 8.45 11.33 -5.69
N ASN A 7 7.72 11.73 -4.65
CA ASN A 7 8.17 12.68 -3.64
C ASN A 7 8.44 11.94 -2.33
N GLU A 8 9.62 11.32 -2.23
CA GLU A 8 9.98 10.47 -1.09
C GLU A 8 10.35 11.28 0.18
N THR A 9 10.45 12.61 0.10
CA THR A 9 10.89 13.48 1.19
C THR A 9 9.79 14.38 1.76
N GLY A 10 8.66 14.52 1.07
CA GLY A 10 7.59 15.43 1.46
C GLY A 10 7.93 16.90 1.26
N THR A 11 8.89 17.20 0.37
CA THR A 11 9.23 18.58 0.02
C THR A 11 8.00 19.31 -0.54
N SER A 12 7.92 20.61 -0.26
CA SER A 12 6.92 21.52 -0.81
C SER A 12 7.33 22.15 -2.15
N ASP A 13 8.46 21.73 -2.74
CA ASP A 13 8.88 22.18 -4.07
C ASP A 13 7.82 21.80 -5.12
N PRO A 14 7.22 22.78 -5.85
CA PRO A 14 6.23 22.49 -6.87
C PRO A 14 6.74 21.64 -8.04
N LYS A 15 8.07 21.52 -8.23
CA LYS A 15 8.67 20.62 -9.23
C LYS A 15 8.71 19.16 -8.79
N ALA A 16 8.49 18.89 -7.50
CA ALA A 16 8.52 17.56 -6.92
C ALA A 16 7.11 16.96 -6.75
N ILE A 17 6.10 17.46 -7.46
CA ILE A 17 4.75 16.88 -7.43
C ILE A 17 4.78 15.49 -8.08
N PRO A 18 4.46 14.41 -7.36
CA PRO A 18 4.45 13.08 -7.94
C PRO A 18 3.17 12.86 -8.75
N TYR A 19 3.29 12.42 -10.00
CA TYR A 19 2.16 12.01 -10.86
C TYR A 19 2.62 10.97 -11.88
N GLY A 20 1.68 10.14 -12.35
CA GLY A 20 1.96 9.08 -13.32
C GLY A 20 0.98 7.92 -13.25
N ARG A 21 1.22 6.88 -14.06
CA ARG A 21 0.52 5.60 -13.88
C ARG A 21 1.03 4.89 -12.63
N TRP A 22 0.15 4.19 -11.92
CA TRP A 22 0.50 3.47 -10.69
C TRP A 22 1.67 2.48 -10.86
N ASP A 23 1.81 1.90 -12.06
CA ASP A 23 2.83 0.91 -12.43
C ASP A 23 4.09 1.52 -13.08
N SER A 24 4.30 2.83 -12.93
CA SER A 24 5.42 3.54 -13.57
C SER A 24 6.44 4.13 -12.60
N PHE A 25 6.29 3.90 -11.29
CA PHE A 25 7.23 4.38 -10.28
C PHE A 25 8.37 3.37 -10.05
N PRO A 26 9.55 3.82 -9.56
CA PRO A 26 10.67 2.93 -9.27
C PRO A 26 10.35 1.90 -8.19
N GLU A 27 10.41 0.63 -8.57
CA GLU A 27 10.18 -0.49 -7.67
C GLU A 27 11.44 -0.82 -6.85
N LYS A 28 11.24 -1.11 -5.57
CA LYS A 28 12.22 -1.66 -4.63
C LYS A 28 11.71 -3.03 -4.15
N PRO A 29 12.58 -3.99 -3.82
CA PRO A 29 12.14 -5.27 -3.26
C PRO A 29 11.28 -5.08 -2.00
N PHE A 30 10.25 -5.91 -1.86
CA PHE A 30 9.44 -6.03 -0.65
C PHE A 30 9.34 -7.52 -0.24
N PRO A 31 10.39 -8.04 0.43
CA PRO A 31 10.56 -9.49 0.62
C PRO A 31 9.46 -10.16 1.45
N ALA A 32 8.78 -9.42 2.33
CA ALA A 32 7.77 -9.95 3.25
C ALA A 32 6.69 -10.77 2.54
N TYR A 33 6.33 -10.38 1.31
CA TYR A 33 5.29 -11.03 0.51
C TYR A 33 5.77 -11.35 -0.92
N ASP A 34 7.06 -11.68 -1.04
CA ASP A 34 7.74 -12.01 -2.31
C ASP A 34 7.40 -11.02 -3.44
N GLY A 35 7.49 -9.74 -3.07
CA GLY A 35 6.88 -8.65 -3.80
C GLY A 35 7.81 -7.49 -4.11
N THR A 36 7.22 -6.42 -4.62
CA THR A 36 7.89 -5.14 -4.81
C THR A 36 7.02 -4.01 -4.28
N LYS A 37 7.67 -2.88 -4.01
CA LYS A 37 7.00 -1.67 -3.58
C LYS A 37 7.58 -0.45 -4.27
N SER A 38 6.77 0.57 -4.46
CA SER A 38 7.21 1.90 -4.86
C SER A 38 6.68 2.93 -3.88
N ILE A 39 7.51 3.92 -3.52
CA ILE A 39 7.05 5.09 -2.76
C ILE A 39 6.67 6.18 -3.75
N ILE A 40 5.39 6.54 -3.79
CA ILE A 40 4.89 7.64 -4.63
C ILE A 40 5.05 8.96 -3.88
N TYR A 41 4.70 8.98 -2.60
CA TYR A 41 4.76 10.16 -1.75
C TYR A 41 5.06 9.77 -0.30
N ARG A 42 5.78 10.64 0.40
CA ARG A 42 5.90 10.66 1.86
C ARG A 42 5.63 12.07 2.33
N SER A 43 4.88 12.25 3.41
CA SER A 43 4.72 13.57 4.04
C SER A 43 6.01 14.03 4.73
N ALA A 44 6.18 15.34 4.90
CA ALA A 44 7.37 15.91 5.54
C ALA A 44 7.60 15.41 6.97
N ASP A 45 6.51 15.13 7.71
CA ASP A 45 6.55 14.54 9.04
C ASP A 45 6.69 13.00 9.03
N GLY A 46 6.59 12.37 7.86
CA GLY A 46 6.66 10.93 7.66
C GLY A 46 5.41 10.16 8.10
N LYS A 47 4.33 10.84 8.48
CA LYS A 47 3.08 10.23 8.95
C LYS A 47 2.16 9.73 7.84
N VAL A 48 2.34 10.21 6.61
CA VAL A 48 1.59 9.73 5.45
C VAL A 48 2.57 9.17 4.43
N VAL A 49 2.29 7.97 3.94
CA VAL A 49 3.00 7.37 2.81
C VAL A 49 1.98 6.92 1.78
N VAL A 50 2.17 7.31 0.53
CA VAL A 50 1.45 6.74 -0.60
C VAL A 50 2.38 5.77 -1.31
N GLY A 51 1.97 4.51 -1.36
CA GLY A 51 2.75 3.42 -1.93
C GLY A 51 2.00 2.69 -3.03
N MET A 52 2.76 2.03 -3.89
CA MET A 52 2.29 0.94 -4.72
C MET A 52 2.92 -0.34 -4.19
N LEU A 53 2.13 -1.39 -4.06
CA LEU A 53 2.57 -2.70 -3.58
C LEU A 53 2.19 -3.78 -4.59
N ARG A 54 3.11 -4.71 -4.80
CA ARG A 54 2.87 -6.02 -5.42
C ARG A 54 3.16 -7.07 -4.37
N GLU A 55 2.18 -7.89 -4.08
CA GLU A 55 2.21 -8.82 -2.95
C GLU A 55 1.51 -10.10 -3.36
N ARG A 56 1.97 -11.23 -2.84
CA ARG A 56 1.31 -12.53 -3.06
C ARG A 56 1.43 -13.43 -1.85
N GLY A 57 0.64 -14.48 -1.85
CA GLY A 57 0.62 -15.48 -0.79
C GLY A 57 -0.43 -15.18 0.27
N LYS A 58 -0.20 -15.71 1.47
CA LYS A 58 -1.18 -15.74 2.57
C LYS A 58 -0.48 -15.46 3.90
N ASP A 59 -1.11 -14.64 4.74
CA ASP A 59 -0.59 -14.34 6.07
C ASP A 59 -1.71 -14.01 7.07
N THR A 60 -1.37 -13.98 8.36
CA THR A 60 -2.22 -13.52 9.45
C THR A 60 -1.46 -12.51 10.30
N LEU A 61 -1.99 -11.30 10.42
CA LEU A 61 -1.34 -10.23 11.16
C LEU A 61 -2.33 -9.30 11.85
N ASP A 62 -1.82 -8.52 12.81
CA ASP A 62 -2.48 -7.32 13.30
C ASP A 62 -2.12 -6.16 12.37
N TRP A 63 -3.14 -5.53 11.77
CA TRP A 63 -2.91 -4.49 10.75
C TRP A 63 -2.07 -3.34 11.33
N PRO A 64 -0.93 -2.96 10.71
CA PRO A 64 0.11 -2.20 11.40
C PRO A 64 -0.17 -0.68 11.48
N VAL A 65 -1.01 -0.16 10.58
CA VAL A 65 -1.26 1.26 10.39
C VAL A 65 -2.65 1.48 9.82
N ASP A 66 -3.24 2.67 10.00
CA ASP A 66 -4.46 3.01 9.26
C ASP A 66 -4.13 3.08 7.77
N GLU A 67 -4.99 2.49 6.94
CA GLU A 67 -4.73 2.34 5.52
C GLU A 67 -5.99 2.54 4.70
N PHE A 68 -5.87 3.31 3.62
CA PHE A 68 -6.77 3.26 2.48
C PHE A 68 -6.08 2.51 1.35
N LEU A 69 -6.70 1.47 0.81
CA LEU A 69 -6.17 0.65 -0.27
C LEU A 69 -7.11 0.70 -1.47
N PHE A 70 -6.55 0.79 -2.68
CA PHE A 70 -7.25 0.64 -3.96
C PHE A 70 -6.59 -0.48 -4.78
N VAL A 71 -7.35 -1.50 -5.16
CA VAL A 71 -6.82 -2.64 -5.92
C VAL A 71 -6.64 -2.25 -7.39
N THR A 72 -5.41 -2.33 -7.90
CA THR A 72 -5.09 -2.00 -9.29
C THR A 72 -4.98 -3.24 -10.18
N GLN A 73 -4.70 -4.40 -9.60
CA GLN A 73 -4.56 -5.68 -10.30
C GLN A 73 -4.85 -6.87 -9.37
N GLY A 74 -5.28 -7.99 -9.94
CA GLY A 74 -5.52 -9.23 -9.20
C GLY A 74 -6.68 -9.14 -8.21
N TRP A 75 -6.58 -9.92 -7.15
CA TRP A 75 -7.54 -9.93 -6.04
C TRP A 75 -6.85 -10.18 -4.70
N ILE A 76 -7.49 -9.74 -3.62
CA ILE A 76 -7.14 -10.09 -2.24
C ILE A 76 -8.39 -10.51 -1.47
N LYS A 77 -8.33 -11.67 -0.83
CA LYS A 77 -9.36 -12.19 0.06
C LYS A 77 -8.96 -11.91 1.49
N MET A 78 -9.85 -11.28 2.24
CA MET A 78 -9.65 -10.86 3.62
C MET A 78 -10.64 -11.58 4.54
N GLU A 79 -10.15 -12.04 5.68
CA GLU A 79 -10.95 -12.52 6.81
C GLU A 79 -10.60 -11.68 8.04
N VAL A 80 -11.57 -10.91 8.53
CA VAL A 80 -11.38 -10.02 9.68
C VAL A 80 -11.82 -10.75 10.95
N SER A 81 -10.94 -10.83 11.96
CA SER A 81 -11.24 -11.46 13.25
C SER A 81 -12.43 -10.76 13.93
N GLY A 82 -13.48 -11.51 14.24
CA GLY A 82 -14.74 -10.98 14.79
C GLY A 82 -15.60 -10.20 13.80
N GLY A 83 -15.22 -10.19 12.52
CA GLY A 83 -15.94 -9.56 11.42
C GLY A 83 -16.42 -10.58 10.39
N GLY A 84 -16.27 -10.22 9.12
CA GLY A 84 -16.65 -11.07 7.98
C GLY A 84 -15.47 -11.37 7.06
N THR A 85 -15.78 -12.16 6.03
CA THR A 85 -14.88 -12.45 4.92
C THR A 85 -15.37 -11.71 3.68
N PHE A 86 -14.44 -11.12 2.93
CA PHE A 86 -14.73 -10.49 1.64
C PHE A 86 -13.54 -10.62 0.70
N THR A 87 -13.79 -10.42 -0.58
CA THR A 87 -12.73 -10.41 -1.61
C THR A 87 -12.82 -9.08 -2.36
N LEU A 88 -11.68 -8.40 -2.45
CA LEU A 88 -11.51 -7.19 -3.25
C LEU A 88 -10.90 -7.59 -4.58
N ASN A 89 -11.45 -7.06 -5.66
CA ASN A 89 -10.96 -7.20 -7.02
C ASN A 89 -10.46 -5.85 -7.53
N LYS A 90 -9.80 -5.85 -8.68
CA LYS A 90 -9.43 -4.61 -9.38
C LYS A 90 -10.59 -3.61 -9.44
N GLY A 91 -10.33 -2.40 -8.96
CA GLY A 91 -11.30 -1.30 -8.87
C GLY A 91 -11.95 -1.15 -7.49
N ASP A 92 -11.84 -2.15 -6.63
CA ASP A 92 -12.37 -2.09 -5.27
C ASP A 92 -11.43 -1.33 -4.33
N VAL A 93 -12.01 -0.84 -3.24
CA VAL A 93 -11.32 -0.09 -2.19
C VAL A 93 -11.54 -0.71 -0.82
N MET A 94 -10.62 -0.43 0.10
CA MET A 94 -10.74 -0.80 1.51
C MET A 94 -10.18 0.31 2.38
N VAL A 95 -10.79 0.46 3.57
CA VAL A 95 -10.17 1.16 4.68
C VAL A 95 -10.00 0.16 5.83
N MET A 96 -8.79 0.08 6.37
CA MET A 96 -8.46 -0.76 7.52
C MET A 96 -7.82 0.12 8.59
N LYS A 97 -8.15 -0.17 9.86
CA LYS A 97 -7.58 0.53 11.00
C LYS A 97 -6.46 -0.29 11.63
N LYS A 98 -5.47 0.41 12.19
CA LYS A 98 -4.42 -0.18 12.99
C LYS A 98 -5.00 -1.07 14.09
N GLY A 99 -4.41 -2.25 14.27
CA GLY A 99 -4.77 -3.22 15.30
C GLY A 99 -5.92 -4.15 14.95
N GLN A 100 -6.52 -4.05 13.75
CA GLN A 100 -7.47 -5.06 13.29
C GLN A 100 -6.72 -6.33 12.90
N LYS A 101 -7.04 -7.45 13.56
CA LYS A 101 -6.46 -8.76 13.22
C LYS A 101 -7.14 -9.33 11.98
N ILE A 102 -6.35 -9.69 10.98
CA ILE A 102 -6.83 -10.22 9.71
C ILE A 102 -6.03 -11.46 9.29
N THR A 103 -6.66 -12.29 8.48
CA THR A 103 -6.01 -13.28 7.60
C THR A 103 -6.26 -12.85 6.16
N PHE A 104 -5.22 -12.79 5.33
CA PHE A 104 -5.39 -12.48 3.91
C PHE A 104 -4.78 -13.55 3.02
N GLU A 105 -5.31 -13.66 1.80
CA GLU A 105 -4.75 -14.42 0.69
C GLU A 105 -4.83 -13.55 -0.57
N ALA A 106 -3.74 -13.41 -1.31
CA ALA A 106 -3.65 -12.59 -2.52
C ALA A 106 -3.31 -13.44 -3.75
N SER A 107 -3.84 -13.04 -4.92
CA SER A 107 -3.44 -13.65 -6.20
C SER A 107 -1.98 -13.38 -6.54
N ASP A 108 -1.37 -14.22 -7.36
CA ASP A 108 0.05 -14.10 -7.75
C ASP A 108 0.40 -12.76 -8.42
N ASP A 109 -0.59 -12.10 -9.00
CA ASP A 109 -0.48 -10.84 -9.72
C ASP A 109 -1.11 -9.65 -8.99
N PHE A 110 -1.49 -9.83 -7.71
CA PHE A 110 -2.13 -8.79 -6.92
C PHE A 110 -1.24 -7.55 -6.79
N ALA A 111 -1.85 -6.40 -7.05
CA ALA A 111 -1.22 -5.11 -6.85
C ALA A 111 -2.24 -4.08 -6.38
N ASN A 112 -1.76 -3.15 -5.57
CA ASN A 112 -2.57 -2.09 -5.02
C ASN A 112 -1.82 -0.77 -4.96
N VAL A 113 -2.59 0.32 -4.83
CA VAL A 113 -2.08 1.61 -4.37
C VAL A 113 -2.72 1.88 -3.01
N ALA A 114 -1.88 2.21 -2.04
CA ALA A 114 -2.29 2.40 -0.67
C ALA A 114 -1.81 3.74 -0.11
N VAL A 115 -2.63 4.31 0.77
CA VAL A 115 -2.31 5.46 1.60
C VAL A 115 -2.22 4.96 3.03
N PHE A 116 -1.01 4.96 3.58
CA PHE A 116 -0.71 4.58 4.95
C PHE A 116 -0.67 5.83 5.83
N ILE A 117 -1.36 5.78 6.96
CA ILE A 117 -1.60 6.93 7.84
C ILE A 117 -1.20 6.57 9.28
N GLY A 118 -0.04 7.09 9.71
CA GLY A 118 0.39 7.05 11.10
C GLY A 118 -0.22 8.21 11.88
N LEU A 119 -1.16 7.93 12.78
CA LEU A 119 -1.81 8.97 13.59
C LEU A 119 -0.79 9.64 14.54
N ASP A 120 -0.05 8.81 15.27
CA ASP A 120 0.91 9.26 16.29
C ASP A 120 2.37 9.02 15.90
N GLU A 121 2.62 8.09 14.98
CA GLU A 121 3.95 7.57 14.63
C GLU A 121 4.26 7.77 13.15
N LYS A 122 5.54 7.72 12.80
CA LYS A 122 5.96 7.69 11.39
C LYS A 122 5.62 6.34 10.77
N VAL A 123 5.25 6.35 9.48
CA VAL A 123 5.01 5.12 8.73
C VAL A 123 6.33 4.57 8.21
N GLU A 124 6.72 3.40 8.70
CA GLU A 124 7.88 2.67 8.22
C GLU A 124 7.46 1.63 7.18
N LEU A 125 7.49 2.04 5.90
CA LEU A 125 7.36 1.11 4.77
C LEU A 125 8.79 0.65 4.39
N VAL A 126 9.44 -0.16 5.24
CA VAL A 126 10.85 -0.62 5.10
C VAL A 126 11.00 -1.83 4.21
#